data_AF-A0A2C5YLA4-F1
#
_entry.id   AF-A0A2C5YLA4-F1
#
_cell.length_a   1.000
_cell.length_b   1.000
_cell.length_c   1.000
_cell.angle_alpha   90.00
_cell.angle_beta   90.00
_cell.angle_gamma   90.00
#
_symmetry.space_group_name_H-M   'P 1'
#
loop_
_entity.id
_entity.type
_entity.pdbx_description
1 polymer ?
#
loop_
_entity_poly.entity_id
_entity_poly.type
_entity_poly.pdbx_seq_one_letter_code
_entity_poly.pdbx_strand_id
1 'polypeptide(L)'
;MNSPPPWPKLGGCCRFPVRVWAPFSNGPTKTDLVLVVRQVQDRRPPGARLNLNDASGVDKYVMPEEEYEKKSDSVLAWKKAQKLGRFDPDAPRHEQARLEALECDVRQRGIAVDKRCRVGGDDTRRGIVRYVGQVPEIPSGKGVWVGVELDEPVGKNDGSIAGTRYWGQPAHLKHGVFVRPERIDVGDFPPMDDLEDMEEI
;
A
#
# COMPACT_ATOMS: atom_id res chain seq x y z
N MET A 1 -26.77 -37.44 24.83
CA MET A 1 -27.65 -37.88 23.73
C MET A 1 -27.30 -37.08 22.49
N ASN A 2 -27.35 -37.75 21.33
CA ASN A 2 -27.07 -37.26 19.97
C ASN A 2 -25.69 -37.66 19.42
N SER A 3 -25.62 -38.93 19.03
CA SER A 3 -24.61 -39.51 18.16
C SER A 3 -24.75 -38.97 16.72
N PRO A 4 -23.67 -38.82 15.95
CA PRO A 4 -23.73 -38.44 14.54
C PRO A 4 -24.28 -39.58 13.65
N PRO A 5 -24.93 -39.26 12.52
CA PRO A 5 -25.50 -40.24 11.61
C PRO A 5 -24.43 -41.01 10.81
N PRO A 6 -24.74 -42.22 10.33
CA PRO A 6 -23.77 -43.08 9.64
C PRO A 6 -23.53 -42.67 8.18
N TRP A 7 -22.30 -42.88 7.71
CA TRP A 7 -21.88 -42.66 6.33
C TRP A 7 -22.52 -43.67 5.35
N PRO A 8 -22.80 -43.26 4.09
CA PRO A 8 -23.36 -44.15 3.09
C PRO A 8 -22.35 -45.20 2.64
N LYS A 9 -22.82 -46.45 2.54
CA LYS A 9 -22.06 -47.61 2.05
C LYS A 9 -21.79 -47.45 0.55
N LEU A 10 -20.56 -47.14 0.17
CA LEU A 10 -20.09 -47.36 -1.19
C LEU A 10 -19.65 -48.81 -1.34
N GLY A 11 -20.44 -49.57 -2.08
CA GLY A 11 -20.08 -50.89 -2.57
C GLY A 11 -18.95 -50.78 -3.60
N GLY A 12 -17.98 -51.69 -3.52
CA GLY A 12 -16.89 -51.74 -4.48
C GLY A 12 -15.74 -52.60 -3.98
N CYS A 13 -15.83 -53.90 -4.27
CA CYS A 13 -14.79 -54.90 -4.07
C CYS A 13 -13.43 -54.45 -4.59
N CYS A 14 -12.43 -54.35 -3.70
CA CYS A 14 -11.02 -54.60 -4.03
C CYS A 14 -10.40 -55.41 -2.89
N ARG A 15 -10.60 -56.73 -2.96
CA ARG A 15 -10.01 -57.74 -2.07
C ARG A 15 -8.51 -57.83 -2.42
N PHE A 16 -7.62 -57.47 -1.50
CA PHE A 16 -6.22 -57.89 -1.59
C PHE A 16 -5.93 -58.91 -0.48
N PRO A 17 -5.25 -60.03 -0.80
CA PRO A 17 -5.14 -61.17 0.09
C PRO A 17 -4.19 -60.86 1.25
N VAL A 18 -4.69 -61.02 2.47
CA VAL A 18 -3.85 -61.12 3.66
C VAL A 18 -3.21 -62.51 3.62
N ARG A 19 -1.92 -62.60 3.28
CA ARG A 19 -1.13 -63.82 3.51
C ARG A 19 -0.37 -63.67 4.83
N VAL A 20 -0.53 -64.68 5.67
CA VAL A 20 0.03 -64.81 7.03
C VAL A 20 1.20 -65.82 7.00
N TRP A 21 2.02 -65.81 8.05
CA TRP A 21 3.03 -66.79 8.56
C TRP A 21 4.49 -66.48 8.21
N ALA A 22 5.49 -66.53 9.10
CA ALA A 22 5.61 -66.72 10.57
C ALA A 22 7.04 -66.22 11.00
N PRO A 23 7.76 -66.73 12.03
CA PRO A 23 8.10 -65.99 13.25
C PRO A 23 9.59 -65.61 13.42
N PHE A 24 9.82 -64.67 14.36
CA PHE A 24 10.96 -64.49 15.28
C PHE A 24 12.41 -64.63 14.75
N SER A 25 13.16 -63.52 14.74
CA SER A 25 14.59 -63.51 15.16
C SER A 25 15.02 -62.13 15.66
N ASN A 26 15.83 -62.14 16.73
CA ASN A 26 16.31 -60.99 17.51
C ASN A 26 17.29 -60.09 16.76
N GLY A 27 17.17 -58.77 16.95
CA GLY A 27 18.24 -57.78 16.70
C GLY A 27 17.73 -56.34 16.82
N PRO A 28 18.49 -55.39 17.41
CA PRO A 28 18.03 -54.01 17.57
C PRO A 28 18.27 -53.25 16.27
N THR A 29 17.37 -53.38 15.30
CA THR A 29 17.40 -52.51 14.11
C THR A 29 16.47 -51.35 14.38
N LYS A 30 17.10 -50.17 14.52
CA LYS A 30 16.45 -48.86 14.52
C LYS A 30 15.39 -48.85 13.42
N THR A 31 14.12 -48.92 13.82
CA THR A 31 12.99 -48.74 12.92
C THR A 31 12.95 -47.26 12.58
N ASP A 32 13.79 -46.86 11.63
CA ASP A 32 13.61 -45.61 10.91
C ASP A 32 12.24 -45.74 10.22
N LEU A 33 11.24 -45.08 10.81
CA LEU A 33 9.92 -44.91 10.20
C LEU A 33 10.13 -44.06 8.96
N VAL A 34 10.45 -44.71 7.84
CA VAL A 34 10.47 -44.08 6.53
C VAL A 34 9.03 -43.70 6.23
N LEU A 35 8.72 -42.42 6.37
CA LEU A 35 7.45 -41.87 5.93
C LEU A 35 7.43 -41.97 4.41
N VAL A 36 6.94 -43.09 3.88
CA VAL A 36 6.72 -43.27 2.45
C VAL A 36 5.54 -42.39 2.09
N VAL A 37 5.82 -41.16 1.65
CA VAL A 37 4.82 -40.28 1.05
C VAL A 37 4.36 -40.97 -0.23
N ARG A 38 3.20 -41.64 -0.15
CA ARG A 38 2.60 -42.32 -1.29
C ARG A 38 2.14 -41.24 -2.27
N GLN A 39 2.92 -40.99 -3.31
CA GLN A 39 2.53 -40.06 -4.38
C GLN A 39 1.33 -40.63 -5.13
N VAL A 40 0.17 -40.02 -4.91
CA VAL A 40 -1.04 -40.31 -5.70
C VAL A 40 -0.93 -39.53 -7.00
N GLN A 41 -0.62 -40.23 -8.10
CA GLN A 41 -0.60 -39.61 -9.43
C GLN A 41 -2.00 -39.68 -10.05
N ASP A 42 -2.55 -38.52 -10.43
CA ASP A 42 -3.81 -38.45 -11.16
C ASP A 42 -3.62 -38.97 -12.61
N ARG A 43 -4.17 -40.17 -12.88
CA ARG A 43 -4.08 -40.84 -14.19
C ARG A 43 -5.10 -40.34 -15.21
N ARG A 44 -5.94 -39.35 -14.88
CA ARG A 44 -6.85 -38.73 -15.85
C ARG A 44 -6.05 -38.04 -16.96
N PRO A 45 -6.50 -38.08 -18.23
CA PRO A 45 -5.86 -37.34 -19.31
C PRO A 45 -5.85 -35.83 -19.00
N PRO A 46 -4.87 -35.05 -19.50
CA PRO A 46 -4.67 -33.65 -19.08
C PRO A 46 -5.94 -32.78 -19.12
N GLY A 47 -6.82 -32.96 -20.10
CA GLY A 47 -8.08 -32.21 -20.23
C GLY A 47 -9.22 -32.68 -19.31
N ALA A 48 -9.10 -33.83 -18.64
CA ALA A 48 -10.08 -34.35 -17.68
C ALA A 48 -9.62 -34.22 -16.22
N ARG A 49 -8.43 -33.63 -15.99
CA ARG A 49 -7.95 -33.31 -14.64
C ARG A 49 -8.71 -32.08 -14.15
N LEU A 50 -9.31 -32.19 -12.97
CA LEU A 50 -9.98 -31.07 -12.32
C LEU A 50 -8.93 -30.00 -11.98
N ASN A 51 -9.18 -28.77 -12.38
CA ASN A 51 -8.37 -27.64 -11.95
C ASN A 51 -8.78 -27.23 -10.54
N LEU A 52 -8.12 -27.81 -9.52
CA LEU A 52 -8.41 -27.53 -8.11
C LEU A 52 -7.92 -26.15 -7.64
N ASN A 53 -7.18 -25.43 -8.49
CA ASN A 53 -6.73 -24.06 -8.21
C ASN A 53 -7.72 -23.01 -8.73
N ASP A 54 -8.72 -23.41 -9.51
CA ASP A 54 -9.73 -22.50 -10.05
C ASP A 54 -10.94 -22.41 -9.12
N ALA A 55 -11.01 -21.32 -8.37
CA ALA A 55 -12.10 -21.01 -7.45
C ALA A 55 -13.19 -20.11 -8.09
N SER A 56 -13.20 -19.93 -9.42
CA SER A 56 -14.16 -19.05 -10.10
C SER A 56 -15.60 -19.56 -10.06
N GLY A 57 -15.80 -20.88 -10.05
CA GLY A 57 -17.13 -21.52 -9.97
C GLY A 57 -17.66 -21.74 -8.56
N VAL A 58 -16.95 -21.28 -7.53
CA VAL A 58 -17.39 -21.38 -6.13
C VAL A 58 -17.96 -20.03 -5.70
N ASP A 59 -19.22 -20.03 -5.29
CA ASP A 59 -19.84 -18.85 -4.69
C ASP A 59 -19.07 -18.44 -3.44
N LYS A 60 -18.37 -17.32 -3.53
CA LYS A 60 -17.62 -16.79 -2.40
C LYS A 60 -18.61 -16.21 -1.40
N TYR A 61 -18.71 -16.85 -0.24
CA TYR A 61 -19.45 -16.27 0.86
C TYR A 61 -18.79 -14.94 1.29
N VAL A 62 -19.58 -13.88 1.29
CA VAL A 62 -19.21 -12.57 1.84
C VAL A 62 -20.02 -12.37 3.10
N MET A 63 -19.33 -12.26 4.23
CA MET A 63 -19.97 -12.01 5.52
C MET A 63 -20.53 -10.58 5.54
N PRO A 64 -21.81 -10.37 5.88
CA PRO A 64 -22.36 -9.03 6.07
C PRO A 64 -21.53 -8.26 7.11
N GLU A 65 -21.32 -6.97 6.88
CA GLU A 65 -20.47 -6.13 7.74
C GLU A 65 -20.98 -6.14 9.20
N GLU A 66 -22.30 -6.04 9.39
CA GLU A 66 -22.94 -6.08 10.71
C GLU A 66 -22.67 -7.39 11.47
N GLU A 67 -22.53 -8.52 10.77
CA GLU A 67 -22.20 -9.81 11.40
C GLU A 67 -20.71 -9.86 11.75
N TYR A 68 -19.85 -9.39 10.84
CA TYR A 68 -18.41 -9.34 11.05
C TYR A 68 -18.03 -8.47 12.25
N GLU A 69 -18.72 -7.36 12.47
CA GLU A 69 -18.47 -6.47 13.60
C GLU A 69 -18.77 -7.07 14.97
N LYS A 70 -19.72 -8.01 15.03
CA LYS A 70 -20.14 -8.68 16.27
C LYS A 70 -19.19 -9.83 16.66
N LYS A 71 -18.34 -10.31 15.74
CA LYS A 71 -17.41 -11.42 15.98
C LYS A 71 -16.21 -10.99 16.80
N SER A 72 -16.01 -11.63 17.95
CA SER A 72 -14.91 -11.38 18.88
C SER A 72 -13.57 -11.98 18.45
N ASP A 73 -13.60 -13.02 17.62
CA ASP A 73 -12.43 -13.72 17.05
C ASP A 73 -12.02 -13.16 15.68
N SER A 74 -12.58 -12.01 15.29
CA SER A 74 -12.28 -11.36 14.02
C SER A 74 -11.00 -10.52 14.07
N VAL A 75 -10.35 -10.35 12.91
CA VAL A 75 -9.23 -9.40 12.74
C VAL A 75 -9.64 -7.98 13.13
N LEU A 76 -10.91 -7.61 12.92
CA LEU A 76 -11.44 -6.32 13.36
C LEU A 76 -11.45 -6.18 14.88
N ALA A 77 -11.97 -7.18 15.61
CA ALA A 77 -11.97 -7.19 17.07
C ALA A 77 -10.55 -7.16 17.63
N TRP A 78 -9.62 -7.91 17.02
CA TRP A 78 -8.21 -7.84 17.37
C TRP A 78 -7.61 -6.45 17.11
N LYS A 79 -7.86 -5.84 15.94
CA LYS A 79 -7.39 -4.47 15.61
C LYS A 79 -7.96 -3.42 16.56
N LYS A 80 -9.23 -3.55 16.96
CA LYS A 80 -9.88 -2.69 17.97
C LYS A 80 -9.23 -2.88 19.34
N ALA A 81 -9.00 -4.11 19.77
CA ALA A 81 -8.37 -4.42 21.06
C ALA A 81 -6.91 -3.94 21.13
N GLN A 82 -6.16 -4.07 20.03
CA GLN A 82 -4.79 -3.57 19.91
C GLN A 82 -4.70 -2.09 19.57
N LYS A 83 -5.84 -1.40 19.41
CA LYS A 83 -5.90 0.04 19.08
C LYS A 83 -5.06 0.40 17.84
N LEU A 84 -5.10 -0.44 16.81
CA LEU A 84 -4.24 -0.26 15.64
C LEU A 84 -4.89 0.59 14.56
N GLY A 85 -4.13 1.54 14.00
CA GLY A 85 -4.55 2.38 12.88
C GLY A 85 -5.72 3.28 13.26
N ARG A 86 -6.87 3.14 12.58
CA ARG A 86 -8.07 3.97 12.85
C ARG A 86 -8.68 3.80 14.24
N PHE A 87 -8.25 2.80 15.01
CA PHE A 87 -8.75 2.53 16.36
C PHE A 87 -7.80 3.03 17.45
N ASP A 88 -6.72 3.70 17.08
CA ASP A 88 -5.80 4.31 18.03
C ASP A 88 -6.44 5.56 18.66
N PRO A 89 -6.65 5.62 20.00
CA PRO A 89 -7.16 6.81 20.66
C PRO A 89 -6.19 8.00 20.62
N ASP A 90 -4.88 7.76 20.43
CA ASP A 90 -3.86 8.80 20.33
C ASP A 90 -3.68 9.31 18.89
N ALA A 91 -4.40 8.76 17.91
CA ALA A 91 -4.40 9.21 16.52
C ALA A 91 -4.51 10.75 16.33
N PRO A 92 -5.40 11.49 17.01
CA PRO A 92 -5.48 12.94 16.86
C PRO A 92 -4.21 13.66 17.35
N ARG A 93 -3.56 13.15 18.40
CA ARG A 93 -2.31 13.71 18.93
C ARG A 93 -1.17 13.50 17.94
N HIS A 94 -1.05 12.31 17.36
CA HIS A 94 -0.04 12.03 16.33
C HIS A 94 -0.26 12.86 15.06
N GLU A 95 -1.52 13.03 14.66
CA GLU A 95 -1.88 13.92 13.56
C GLU A 95 -1.47 15.37 13.87
N GLN A 96 -1.85 15.89 15.04
CA GLN A 96 -1.49 17.24 15.46
C GLN A 96 0.03 17.46 15.51
N ALA A 97 0.78 16.54 16.12
CA ALA A 97 2.25 16.61 16.16
C ALA A 97 2.88 16.63 14.76
N ARG A 98 2.32 15.90 13.80
CA ARG A 98 2.76 15.93 12.40
C ARG A 98 2.47 17.28 11.74
N LEU A 99 1.30 17.88 11.98
CA LEU A 99 0.95 19.20 11.45
C LEU A 99 1.87 20.29 12.00
N GLU A 100 2.12 20.26 13.31
CA GLU A 100 3.03 21.18 14.00
C GLU A 100 4.47 21.04 13.50
N ALA A 101 4.94 19.81 13.23
CA ALA A 101 6.25 19.57 12.64
C ALA A 101 6.38 20.20 11.25
N LEU A 102 5.36 20.08 10.39
CA LEU A 102 5.36 20.72 9.07
C LEU A 102 5.41 22.25 9.17
N GLU A 103 4.71 22.84 10.13
CA GLU A 103 4.77 24.29 10.40
C GLU A 103 6.13 24.73 10.95
N CYS A 104 6.74 23.90 11.81
CA CYS A 104 8.09 24.13 12.32
C CYS A 104 9.11 24.10 11.18
N ASP A 105 9.01 23.14 10.27
CA ASP A 105 9.87 23.02 9.09
C ASP A 105 9.80 24.26 8.20
N VAL A 106 8.60 24.78 7.94
CA VAL A 106 8.40 26.02 7.19
C VAL A 106 9.14 27.18 7.85
N ARG A 107 8.99 27.33 9.17
CA ARG A 107 9.64 28.38 9.95
C ARG A 107 11.17 28.23 9.97
N GLN A 108 11.67 27.02 10.24
CA GLN A 108 13.08 26.74 10.38
C GLN A 108 13.85 26.86 9.06
N ARG A 109 13.25 26.43 7.95
CA ARG A 109 13.80 26.59 6.59
C ARG A 109 13.62 27.99 6.03
N GLY A 110 12.90 28.86 6.74
CA GLY A 110 12.64 30.23 6.30
C GLY A 110 11.79 30.31 5.02
N ILE A 111 10.90 29.34 4.79
CA ILE A 111 10.00 29.31 3.64
C ILE A 111 8.96 30.42 3.81
N ALA A 112 8.97 31.37 2.88
CA ALA A 112 8.03 32.48 2.83
C ALA A 112 7.68 32.79 1.39
N VAL A 113 6.54 33.46 1.20
CA VAL A 113 6.10 33.94 -0.12
C VAL A 113 7.15 34.89 -0.72
N ASP A 114 7.27 34.86 -2.03
CA ASP A 114 8.20 35.62 -2.87
C ASP A 114 9.69 35.31 -2.68
N LYS A 115 10.03 34.22 -1.98
CA LYS A 115 11.41 33.72 -1.93
C LYS A 115 11.72 32.78 -3.10
N ARG A 116 12.96 32.86 -3.60
CA ARG A 116 13.52 31.90 -4.55
C ARG A 116 13.79 30.57 -3.86
N CYS A 117 13.49 29.50 -4.57
CA CYS A 117 13.65 28.14 -4.06
C CYS A 117 13.93 27.15 -5.18
N ARG A 118 14.49 26.00 -4.78
CA ARG A 118 14.53 24.79 -5.60
C ARG A 118 13.62 23.72 -5.00
N VAL A 119 13.05 22.89 -5.86
CA VAL A 119 12.11 21.85 -5.46
C VAL A 119 12.68 20.47 -5.75
N GLY A 120 12.89 19.66 -4.71
CA GLY A 120 13.21 18.22 -4.84
C GLY A 120 14.69 17.85 -4.90
N GLY A 121 15.60 18.78 -4.64
CA GLY A 121 17.06 18.54 -4.61
C GLY A 121 17.73 18.62 -5.98
N ASP A 122 16.98 18.43 -7.05
CA ASP A 122 17.45 18.65 -8.42
C ASP A 122 17.45 20.14 -8.75
N ASP A 123 18.46 20.58 -9.49
CA ASP A 123 18.67 22.00 -9.79
C ASP A 123 17.81 22.50 -10.95
N THR A 124 17.20 21.60 -11.72
CA THR A 124 16.34 21.93 -12.87
C THR A 124 14.99 22.52 -12.47
N ARG A 125 14.57 22.36 -11.21
CA ARG A 125 13.24 22.81 -10.75
C ARG A 125 13.37 23.96 -9.78
N ARG A 126 13.76 25.11 -10.32
CA ARG A 126 13.83 26.39 -9.61
C ARG A 126 12.55 27.20 -9.81
N GLY A 127 12.27 28.08 -8.87
CA GLY A 127 11.08 28.91 -8.92
C GLY A 127 10.92 29.82 -7.71
N ILE A 128 9.73 30.43 -7.62
CA ILE A 128 9.34 31.37 -6.57
C ILE A 128 8.22 30.76 -5.75
N VAL A 129 8.34 30.81 -4.42
CA VAL A 129 7.26 30.44 -3.51
C VAL A 129 6.13 31.45 -3.65
N ARG A 130 4.94 31.01 -4.07
CA ARG A 130 3.75 31.87 -4.21
C ARG A 130 2.71 31.63 -3.14
N TYR A 131 2.73 30.48 -2.49
CA TYR A 131 1.75 30.15 -1.48
C TYR A 131 2.36 29.31 -0.37
N VAL A 132 2.00 29.60 0.88
CA VAL A 132 2.33 28.79 2.06
C VAL A 132 1.08 28.67 2.90
N GLY A 133 0.50 27.48 3.00
CA GLY A 133 -0.75 27.29 3.73
C GLY A 133 -1.40 25.92 3.51
N GLN A 134 -2.58 25.72 4.09
CA GLN A 134 -3.34 24.48 3.90
C GLN A 134 -4.07 24.49 2.56
N VAL A 135 -4.17 23.31 1.94
CA VAL A 135 -4.84 23.13 0.64
C VAL A 135 -5.86 22.00 0.78
N PRO A 136 -7.13 22.31 1.09
CA PRO A 136 -8.15 21.32 1.37
C PRO A 136 -8.53 20.46 0.14
N GLU A 137 -8.28 20.96 -1.07
CA GLU A 137 -8.62 20.26 -2.32
C GLU A 137 -7.72 19.05 -2.59
N ILE A 138 -6.59 18.91 -1.89
CA ILE A 138 -5.71 17.75 -2.00
C ILE A 138 -6.25 16.62 -1.09
N PRO A 139 -6.55 15.40 -1.59
CA PRO A 139 -7.12 14.29 -0.80
C PRO A 139 -6.27 13.78 0.38
N SER A 140 -5.04 14.25 0.51
CA SER A 140 -4.14 14.02 1.66
C SER A 140 -3.55 15.35 2.15
N GLY A 141 -4.34 16.42 2.01
CA GLY A 141 -3.94 17.81 2.08
C GLY A 141 -3.77 18.36 3.50
N LYS A 142 -3.98 17.55 4.54
CA LYS A 142 -3.83 18.02 5.92
C LYS A 142 -2.43 18.58 6.17
N GLY A 143 -2.34 19.75 6.80
CA GLY A 143 -1.10 20.45 7.12
C GLY A 143 -0.62 21.37 6.01
N VAL A 144 0.51 22.03 6.26
CA VAL A 144 1.02 23.06 5.37
C VAL A 144 1.51 22.45 4.05
N TRP A 145 1.16 23.13 2.97
CA TRP A 145 1.66 22.97 1.63
C TRP A 145 2.33 24.26 1.19
N VAL A 146 3.25 24.09 0.26
CA VAL A 146 3.93 25.21 -0.36
C VAL A 146 3.70 25.14 -1.85
N GLY A 147 3.10 26.18 -2.39
CA GLY A 147 2.91 26.41 -3.81
C GLY A 147 4.08 27.16 -4.38
N VAL A 148 4.70 26.60 -5.41
CA VAL A 148 5.85 27.18 -6.12
C VAL A 148 5.47 27.39 -7.58
N GLU A 149 5.74 28.58 -8.07
CA GLU A 149 5.74 28.92 -9.49
C GLU A 149 7.14 28.66 -10.04
N LEU A 150 7.26 27.64 -10.88
CA LEU A 150 8.51 27.22 -11.52
C LEU A 150 8.81 28.11 -12.72
N ASP A 151 10.09 28.36 -12.94
CA ASP A 151 10.54 29.15 -14.10
C ASP A 151 10.25 28.37 -15.40
N GLU A 152 10.51 27.06 -15.39
CA GLU A 152 10.24 26.16 -16.51
C GLU A 152 8.83 25.54 -16.44
N PRO A 153 8.21 25.17 -17.59
CA PRO A 153 6.89 24.55 -17.66
C PRO A 153 6.91 23.05 -17.27
N VAL A 154 7.65 22.68 -16.21
CA VAL A 154 7.78 21.32 -15.67
C VAL A 154 6.85 21.08 -14.45
N GLY A 155 5.90 21.97 -14.23
CA GLY A 155 4.92 21.94 -13.16
C GLY A 155 3.78 20.94 -13.38
N LYS A 156 2.96 20.78 -12.34
CA LYS A 156 1.77 19.90 -12.36
C LYS A 156 0.46 20.66 -12.58
N ASN A 157 0.43 21.93 -12.20
CA ASN A 157 -0.72 22.82 -12.27
C ASN A 157 -0.31 24.18 -12.83
N ASP A 158 -1.28 25.08 -12.99
CA ASP A 158 -1.14 26.43 -13.52
C ASP A 158 -1.33 27.50 -12.43
N GLY A 159 -1.11 27.14 -11.16
CA GLY A 159 -1.43 27.96 -9.99
C GLY A 159 -2.84 27.76 -9.44
N SER A 160 -3.60 26.78 -9.97
CA SER A 160 -4.90 26.38 -9.43
C SER A 160 -4.97 24.89 -9.08
N ILE A 161 -5.81 24.53 -8.09
CA ILE A 161 -6.14 23.13 -7.75
C ILE A 161 -7.66 23.01 -7.66
N ALA A 162 -8.22 22.06 -8.42
CA ALA A 162 -9.66 21.74 -8.40
C ALA A 162 -10.61 22.96 -8.54
N GLY A 163 -10.20 23.98 -9.31
CA GLY A 163 -10.97 25.21 -9.52
C GLY A 163 -10.62 26.36 -8.57
N THR A 164 -9.94 26.10 -7.46
CA THR A 164 -9.42 27.15 -6.56
C THR A 164 -8.09 27.67 -7.07
N ARG A 165 -7.99 28.98 -7.32
CA ARG A 165 -6.75 29.64 -7.75
C ARG A 165 -5.98 30.21 -6.56
N TYR A 166 -4.69 29.87 -6.50
CA TYR A 166 -3.78 30.30 -5.44
C TYR A 166 -2.85 31.42 -5.90
N TRP A 167 -2.37 31.40 -7.15
CA TRP A 167 -1.56 32.48 -7.72
C TRP A 167 -1.72 32.60 -9.24
N GLY A 168 -1.13 33.68 -9.79
CA GLY A 168 -1.02 33.91 -11.22
C GLY A 168 -2.35 34.12 -11.94
N GLN A 169 -2.29 34.10 -13.27
CA GLN A 169 -3.46 34.06 -14.15
C GLN A 169 -3.60 32.65 -14.76
N PRO A 170 -4.78 32.29 -15.31
CA PRO A 170 -4.94 31.05 -16.04
C PRO A 170 -3.93 30.93 -17.18
N ALA A 171 -3.10 29.89 -17.12
CA ALA A 171 -2.04 29.66 -18.09
C ALA A 171 -2.23 28.28 -18.73
N HIS A 172 -1.93 28.18 -20.03
CA HIS A 172 -2.01 26.90 -20.74
C HIS A 172 -0.79 26.01 -20.43
N LEU A 173 0.32 26.62 -20.01
CA LEU A 173 1.53 25.94 -19.56
C LEU A 173 1.50 25.73 -18.05
N LYS A 174 2.04 24.59 -17.62
CA LYS A 174 2.01 24.18 -16.22
C LYS A 174 3.31 24.59 -15.54
N HIS A 175 3.31 25.74 -14.88
CA HIS A 175 4.44 26.21 -14.09
C HIS A 175 4.27 25.95 -12.59
N GLY A 176 3.07 25.65 -12.13
CA GLY A 176 2.79 25.52 -10.71
C GLY A 176 3.02 24.11 -10.15
N VAL A 177 3.53 24.04 -8.93
CA VAL A 177 3.65 22.79 -8.17
C VAL A 177 3.32 23.02 -6.70
N PHE A 178 2.60 22.08 -6.07
CA PHE A 178 2.41 22.05 -4.62
C PHE A 178 3.22 20.90 -4.03
N VAL A 179 4.03 21.20 -3.03
CA VAL A 179 4.87 20.21 -2.35
C VAL A 179 4.84 20.41 -0.83
N ARG A 180 5.39 19.42 -0.11
CA ARG A 180 5.63 19.54 1.32
C ARG A 180 6.88 20.37 1.60
N PRO A 181 6.93 21.07 2.75
CA PRO A 181 8.09 21.89 3.17
C PRO A 181 9.43 21.16 3.10
N GLU A 182 9.44 19.86 3.42
CA GLU A 182 10.64 19.00 3.38
C GLU A 182 11.35 18.97 2.02
N ARG A 183 10.59 19.16 0.93
CA ARG A 183 11.11 19.11 -0.45
C ARG A 183 11.54 20.47 -0.99
N ILE A 184 11.44 21.51 -0.18
CA ILE A 184 11.80 22.87 -0.57
C ILE A 184 13.10 23.24 0.10
N ASP A 185 13.97 23.84 -0.71
CA ASP A 185 15.18 24.47 -0.27
C ASP A 185 15.17 25.93 -0.74
N VAL A 186 15.25 26.85 0.22
CA VAL A 186 15.15 28.28 0.00
C VAL A 186 16.57 28.85 0.01
N GLY A 187 16.89 29.63 -1.01
CA GLY A 187 18.24 30.14 -1.18
C GLY A 187 18.36 31.03 -2.40
N ASP A 188 19.59 31.35 -2.73
CA ASP A 188 19.92 32.12 -3.93
C ASP A 188 19.96 31.20 -5.15
N PHE A 189 18.79 31.00 -5.75
CA PHE A 189 18.61 30.19 -6.96
C PHE A 189 18.14 31.10 -8.09
N PRO A 190 19.02 31.82 -8.78
CA PRO A 190 18.63 32.65 -9.92
C PRO A 190 18.00 31.77 -11.03
N PRO A 191 17.20 32.37 -11.93
CA PRO A 191 16.74 31.68 -13.13
C PRO A 191 17.93 31.10 -13.90
N MET A 192 17.75 29.94 -14.53
CA MET A 192 18.75 29.42 -15.46
C MET A 192 18.71 30.31 -16.71
N ASP A 193 19.86 30.85 -17.11
CA ASP A 193 20.01 31.59 -18.35
C ASP A 193 20.35 30.59 -19.46
N ASP A 194 19.33 30.15 -20.17
CA ASP A 194 19.44 29.20 -21.28
C ASP A 194 19.96 29.83 -22.58
N LEU A 195 20.21 31.15 -22.58
CA LEU A 195 20.67 31.90 -23.74
C LEU A 195 22.20 31.97 -23.87
N GLU A 196 22.97 31.79 -22.79
CA GLU A 196 24.44 31.83 -22.84
C GLU A 196 25.05 30.59 -23.53
N ASP A 197 24.40 29.43 -23.42
CA ASP A 197 24.89 28.15 -23.97
C ASP A 197 24.55 27.91 -25.45
N MET A 198 23.73 28.77 -26.06
CA MET A 198 23.27 28.63 -27.46
C MET A 198 24.00 29.57 -28.44
N GLU A 199 24.89 30.44 -27.95
CA GLU A 199 25.72 31.34 -28.78
C GLU A 199 27.10 30.77 -29.15
N GLU A 200 27.47 29.58 -28.68
CA GLU A 200 28.76 28.92 -28.99
C GLU A 200 28.56 27.62 -29.80
N ILE A 201 27.87 27.69 -30.94
CA ILE A 201 27.94 26.63 -31.98
C ILE A 201 27.85 27.15 -33.41
#